data_AF-A0A8T5Y596-F1
#
_entry.id   AF-A0A8T5Y596-F1
#
_cell.length_a   1.000
_cell.length_b   1.000
_cell.length_c   1.000
_cell.angle_alpha   90.00
_cell.angle_beta   90.00
_cell.angle_gamma   90.00
#
_symmetry.space_group_name_H-M   'P 1'
#
loop_
_entity.id
_entity.type
_entity.pdbx_description
1 polymer ?
#
loop_
_entity_poly.entity_id
_entity_poly.type
_entity_poly.pdbx_seq_one_letter_code
_entity_poly.pdbx_strand_id
1 'polypeptide(L)'
;MSSLLKEYSRTLRLGNIETLIDKVEYQNREQYVTDLMKLIIEERNKNRVDRLIRKAGFPSIKTLDNYEFAPITFPEGLDKETLLDLDFAGNKENILMLGAVGTGNYRKNLVMERN
;
A
#
# COMPACT_ATOMS: atom_id res chain seq x y z
N MET A 1 -13.55 26.12 13.75
CA MET A 1 -14.24 24.98 14.39
C MET A 1 -13.91 24.94 15.88
N SER A 2 -14.88 24.61 16.72
CA SER A 2 -14.79 24.69 18.20
C SER A 2 -13.61 23.87 18.75
N SER A 3 -12.69 24.51 19.48
CA SER A 3 -11.53 23.88 20.11
C SER A 3 -11.93 22.71 21.03
N LEU A 4 -13.09 22.82 21.67
CA LEU A 4 -13.64 21.80 22.59
C LEU A 4 -14.03 20.51 21.86
N LEU A 5 -14.56 20.60 20.64
CA LEU A 5 -14.95 19.40 19.89
C LEU A 5 -13.74 18.54 19.54
N LYS A 6 -12.62 19.18 19.19
CA LYS A 6 -11.33 18.52 18.95
C LYS A 6 -10.77 17.88 20.21
N GLU A 7 -10.90 18.55 21.34
CA GLU A 7 -10.46 18.04 22.63
C GLU A 7 -11.28 16.80 23.04
N TYR A 8 -12.61 16.89 22.99
CA TYR A 8 -13.50 15.79 23.33
C TYR A 8 -13.37 14.61 22.37
N SER A 9 -13.21 14.85 21.06
CA SER A 9 -12.99 13.78 20.09
C SER A 9 -11.71 13.00 20.36
N ARG A 10 -10.63 13.67 20.77
CA ARG A 10 -9.38 13.03 21.19
C ARG A 10 -9.55 12.21 22.47
N THR A 11 -10.17 12.79 23.50
CA THR A 11 -10.40 12.12 24.80
C THR A 11 -11.25 10.87 24.64
N LEU A 12 -12.33 10.95 23.84
CA LEU A 12 -13.22 9.82 23.54
C LEU A 12 -12.68 8.91 22.41
N ARG A 13 -11.50 9.22 21.87
CA ARG A 13 -10.82 8.51 20.78
C ARG A 13 -11.67 8.37 19.51
N LEU A 14 -12.57 9.29 19.23
CA LEU A 14 -13.62 9.19 18.20
C LEU A 14 -13.14 9.35 16.75
N GLY A 15 -11.86 9.11 16.47
CA GLY A 15 -11.31 9.31 15.12
C GLY A 15 -11.32 10.78 14.71
N ASN A 16 -11.25 11.04 13.41
CA ASN A 16 -11.15 12.41 12.89
C ASN A 16 -12.54 13.01 12.65
N ILE A 17 -13.28 13.28 13.72
CA ILE A 17 -14.65 13.85 13.64
C ILE A 17 -14.70 15.12 12.78
N GLU A 18 -13.65 15.94 12.79
CA GLU A 18 -13.58 17.20 12.03
C GLU A 18 -13.82 16.99 10.53
N THR A 19 -13.33 15.87 9.97
CA THR A 19 -13.50 15.57 8.54
C THR A 19 -14.76 14.77 8.24
N LEU A 20 -15.39 14.18 9.26
CA LEU A 20 -16.59 13.35 9.12
C LEU A 20 -17.87 14.17 9.22
N ILE A 21 -17.84 15.29 9.95
CA ILE A 21 -18.97 16.22 10.07
C ILE A 21 -19.43 16.72 8.71
N ASP A 22 -18.48 17.12 7.86
CA ASP A 22 -18.79 17.65 6.53
C ASP A 22 -19.27 16.58 5.53
N LYS A 23 -19.21 15.29 5.91
CA LYS A 23 -19.63 14.16 5.06
C LYS A 23 -21.06 13.70 5.31
N VAL A 24 -21.70 14.17 6.39
CA VAL A 24 -23.07 13.78 6.75
C VAL A 24 -24.01 14.93 6.46
N GLU A 25 -25.03 14.68 5.66
CA GLU A 25 -26.09 15.66 5.43
C GLU A 25 -26.99 15.79 6.65
N TYR A 26 -27.27 17.02 7.06
CA TYR A 26 -28.15 17.28 8.19
C TYR A 26 -29.62 17.28 7.75
N GLN A 27 -30.37 16.27 8.19
CA GLN A 27 -31.83 16.19 7.98
C GLN A 27 -32.60 16.34 9.29
N ASN A 28 -32.19 15.61 10.33
CA ASN A 28 -32.71 15.73 11.68
C ASN A 28 -31.64 15.31 12.69
N ARG A 29 -31.88 15.57 13.98
CA ARG A 29 -30.87 15.37 15.03
C ARG A 29 -30.48 13.90 15.21
N GLU A 30 -31.47 13.01 15.21
CA GLU A 30 -31.24 11.58 15.45
C GLU A 30 -30.48 10.95 14.28
N GLN A 31 -30.89 11.26 13.04
CA GLN A 31 -30.22 10.84 11.81
C GLN A 31 -28.75 11.28 11.81
N TYR A 32 -28.51 12.57 12.04
CA TYR A 32 -27.17 13.14 11.96
C TYR A 32 -26.20 12.49 12.96
N VAL A 33 -26.64 12.32 14.22
CA VAL A 33 -25.80 11.66 15.23
C VAL A 33 -25.58 10.19 14.89
N THR A 34 -26.62 9.50 14.41
CA THR A 34 -26.53 8.08 14.05
C THR A 34 -25.56 7.85 12.90
N ASP A 35 -25.67 8.64 11.84
CA ASP A 35 -24.81 8.55 10.66
C ASP A 35 -23.37 8.93 10.99
N LEU A 36 -23.16 9.98 11.78
CA LEU A 36 -21.82 10.37 12.22
C LEU A 36 -21.17 9.25 13.03
N MET A 37 -21.91 8.63 13.97
CA MET A 37 -21.41 7.49 14.74
C MET A 37 -21.10 6.28 13.87
N LYS A 38 -21.94 6.01 12.86
CA LYS A 38 -21.70 4.94 11.89
C LYS A 38 -20.40 5.16 11.12
N LEU A 39 -20.16 6.36 10.58
CA LEU A 39 -18.93 6.69 9.87
C LEU A 39 -17.68 6.55 10.76
N ILE A 40 -17.76 6.97 12.02
CA ILE A 40 -16.66 6.82 12.99
C ILE A 40 -16.33 5.34 13.21
N ILE A 41 -17.34 4.47 13.33
CA ILE A 41 -17.15 3.03 13.51
C ILE A 41 -16.50 2.42 12.27
N GLU A 42 -16.95 2.79 11.07
CA GLU A 42 -16.37 2.33 9.81
C GLU A 42 -14.90 2.74 9.67
N GLU A 43 -14.55 3.99 9.98
CA GLU A 43 -13.16 4.47 9.96
C GLU A 43 -12.28 3.69 10.94
N ARG A 44 -12.77 3.43 12.15
CA ARG A 44 -12.05 2.61 13.15
C ARG A 44 -11.86 1.17 12.66
N ASN A 45 -12.85 0.59 12.00
CA ASN A 45 -12.76 -0.76 11.45
C ASN A 45 -11.74 -0.84 10.31
N LYS A 46 -11.73 0.12 9.38
CA LYS A 46 -10.71 0.22 8.32
C LYS A 46 -9.30 0.28 8.91
N ASN A 47 -9.07 1.21 9.83
CA ASN A 47 -7.79 1.35 10.53
C ASN A 47 -7.36 0.08 11.29
N ARG A 48 -8.33 -0.64 11.89
CA ARG A 48 -8.07 -1.91 12.57
C ARG A 48 -7.63 -2.98 11.58
N VAL A 49 -8.33 -3.11 10.45
CA VAL A 49 -8.00 -4.06 9.38
C VAL A 49 -6.61 -3.76 8.82
N ASP A 50 -6.31 -2.51 8.45
CA ASP A 50 -5.01 -2.11 7.91
C ASP A 50 -3.86 -2.38 8.89
N ARG A 51 -4.11 -2.17 10.19
CA ARG A 51 -3.12 -2.50 11.23
C ARG A 51 -2.92 -4.00 11.35
N LEU A 52 -3.99 -4.80 11.28
CA LEU A 52 -3.91 -6.27 11.34
C LEU A 52 -3.19 -6.84 10.12
N ILE A 53 -3.47 -6.32 8.92
CA ILE A 53 -2.77 -6.70 7.68
C ILE A 53 -1.27 -6.41 7.80
N ARG A 54 -0.90 -5.20 8.24
CA ARG A 54 0.51 -4.84 8.49
C ARG A 54 1.17 -5.73 9.54
N LYS A 55 0.45 -6.05 10.62
CA LYS A 55 0.95 -6.91 11.71
C LYS A 55 1.09 -8.38 11.28
N ALA A 56 0.20 -8.86 10.43
CA ALA A 56 0.25 -10.23 9.92
C ALA A 56 1.51 -10.50 9.08
N GLY A 57 2.19 -9.44 8.61
CA GLY A 57 3.45 -9.60 7.89
C GLY A 57 3.28 -10.33 6.56
N PHE A 58 2.09 -10.24 5.94
CA PHE A 58 1.86 -10.81 4.62
C PHE A 58 2.94 -10.29 3.66
N PRO A 59 3.48 -11.15 2.79
CA PRO A 59 4.36 -10.70 1.73
C PRO A 59 3.66 -9.61 0.95
N SER A 60 4.23 -8.40 0.95
CA SER A 60 3.71 -7.34 0.09
C SER A 60 3.85 -7.80 -1.36
N ILE A 61 2.76 -7.82 -2.12
CA ILE A 61 2.85 -8.04 -3.57
C ILE A 61 3.73 -6.90 -4.11
N LYS A 62 4.95 -7.24 -4.53
CA LYS A 62 5.86 -6.28 -5.15
C LYS A 62 5.56 -6.28 -6.63
N THR A 63 4.82 -5.27 -7.08
CA THR A 63 4.65 -5.01 -8.51
C THR A 63 5.83 -4.19 -9.03
N LEU A 64 6.03 -4.22 -10.35
CA LEU A 64 7.03 -3.39 -11.02
C LEU A 64 6.47 -2.03 -11.45
N ASP A 65 5.24 -1.69 -11.05
CA ASP A 65 4.52 -0.48 -11.49
C ASP A 65 5.28 0.82 -11.16
N ASN A 66 5.98 0.83 -10.01
CA ASN A 66 6.81 1.96 -9.55
C ASN A 66 8.31 1.69 -9.73
N TYR A 67 8.71 0.70 -10.54
CA TYR A 67 10.12 0.39 -10.77
C TYR A 67 10.66 1.28 -11.90
N GLU A 68 11.69 2.07 -11.59
CA GLU A 68 12.35 2.92 -12.58
C GLU A 68 13.35 2.09 -13.40
N PHE A 69 13.01 1.86 -14.67
CA PHE A 69 13.88 1.19 -15.63
C PHE A 69 14.87 2.13 -16.33
N ALA A 70 14.69 3.45 -16.21
CA ALA A 70 15.54 4.45 -16.85
C ALA A 70 17.05 4.32 -16.55
N PRO A 71 17.50 3.99 -15.33
CA PRO A 71 18.92 3.83 -15.03
C PRO A 71 19.49 2.45 -15.41
N ILE A 72 18.72 1.59 -16.06
CA ILE A 72 19.14 0.22 -16.42
C ILE A 72 19.68 0.20 -17.84
N THR A 73 20.89 -0.31 -17.99
CA THR A 73 21.46 -0.62 -19.29
C THR A 73 21.21 -2.09 -19.61
N PHE A 74 20.49 -2.34 -20.70
CA PHE A 74 20.24 -3.69 -21.18
C PHE A 74 21.32 -4.10 -22.21
N PRO A 75 21.78 -5.37 -22.19
CA PRO A 75 22.68 -5.90 -23.22
C PRO A 75 21.97 -6.11 -24.56
N GLU A 76 22.72 -6.26 -25.64
CA GLU A 76 22.15 -6.61 -26.95
C GLU A 76 21.38 -7.94 -26.87
N GLY A 77 20.10 -7.93 -27.29
CA GLY A 77 19.23 -9.09 -27.29
C GLY A 77 18.36 -9.27 -26.04
N LEU A 78 18.50 -8.40 -25.02
CA LEU A 78 17.57 -8.33 -23.91
C LEU A 78 16.92 -6.94 -23.90
N ASP A 79 15.61 -6.89 -23.78
CA ASP A 79 14.88 -5.65 -23.58
C ASP A 79 13.98 -5.75 -22.34
N LYS A 80 13.29 -4.66 -22.03
CA LYS A 80 12.39 -4.60 -20.89
C LYS A 80 11.23 -5.59 -21.03
N GLU A 81 10.71 -5.78 -22.24
CA GLU A 81 9.52 -6.59 -22.51
C GLU A 81 9.83 -8.07 -22.32
N THR A 82 10.90 -8.57 -22.94
CA THR A 82 11.42 -9.93 -22.75
C THR A 82 11.78 -10.25 -21.30
N LEU A 83 12.30 -9.27 -20.55
CA LEU A 83 12.56 -9.42 -19.11
C LEU A 83 11.26 -9.57 -18.29
N LEU A 84 10.20 -8.85 -18.66
CA LEU A 84 8.90 -8.87 -17.97
C LEU A 84 8.09 -10.13 -18.30
N ASP A 85 8.21 -10.61 -19.54
CA ASP A 85 7.51 -11.81 -20.03
C ASP A 85 8.16 -13.13 -19.55
N LEU A 86 9.35 -13.03 -18.94
CA LEU A 86 10.09 -14.16 -18.36
C LEU A 86 10.57 -15.20 -19.40
N ASP A 87 10.70 -14.82 -20.67
CA ASP A 87 11.11 -15.72 -21.77
C ASP A 87 12.45 -16.41 -21.52
N PHE A 88 13.39 -15.70 -20.88
CA PHE A 88 14.69 -16.24 -20.46
C PHE A 88 14.58 -17.48 -19.57
N ALA A 89 13.51 -17.60 -18.76
CA ALA A 89 13.29 -18.75 -17.89
C ALA A 89 12.91 -19.99 -18.71
N GLY A 90 12.12 -19.82 -19.77
CA GLY A 90 11.80 -20.90 -20.72
C GLY A 90 13.04 -21.34 -21.52
N ASN A 91 13.88 -20.38 -21.90
CA ASN A 91 15.11 -20.62 -22.65
C ASN A 91 16.28 -21.14 -21.80
N LYS A 92 16.10 -21.29 -20.48
CA LYS A 92 17.13 -21.68 -19.50
C LYS A 92 18.37 -20.77 -19.51
N GLU A 93 18.13 -19.48 -19.75
CA GLU A 93 19.16 -18.45 -19.75
C GLU A 93 19.30 -17.84 -18.34
N ASN A 94 20.53 -17.50 -17.95
CA ASN A 94 20.80 -16.89 -16.65
C ASN A 94 20.91 -15.37 -16.80
N ILE A 95 20.16 -14.63 -15.99
CA ILE A 95 20.24 -13.17 -15.92
C ILE A 95 21.05 -12.75 -14.70
N LEU A 96 22.12 -11.98 -14.93
CA LEU A 96 22.91 -11.36 -13.87
C LEU A 96 22.55 -9.87 -13.75
N MET A 97 21.92 -9.48 -12.63
CA MET A 97 21.58 -8.08 -12.34
C MET A 97 22.68 -7.42 -11.49
N LEU A 98 23.42 -6.47 -12.07
CA LEU A 98 24.49 -5.73 -11.39
C LEU A 98 24.06 -4.30 -11.09
N GLY A 99 24.40 -3.79 -9.90
CA GLY A 99 24.10 -2.41 -9.53
C GLY A 99 24.31 -2.11 -8.04
N ALA A 100 24.29 -0.81 -7.71
CA ALA A 100 24.51 -0.33 -6.35
C ALA A 100 23.45 -0.83 -5.36
N VAL A 101 23.79 -0.88 -4.07
CA VAL A 101 22.86 -1.25 -3.01
C VAL A 101 21.64 -0.31 -3.02
N GLY A 102 20.44 -0.86 -2.85
CA GLY A 102 19.19 -0.08 -2.81
C GLY A 102 18.48 0.09 -4.16
N THR A 103 19.05 -0.36 -5.28
CA THR A 103 18.44 -0.32 -6.64
C THR A 103 17.42 -1.45 -6.89
N GLY A 104 17.09 -2.23 -5.88
CA GLY A 104 16.17 -3.37 -5.98
C GLY A 104 16.83 -4.71 -6.33
N ASN A 105 18.10 -4.72 -6.74
CA ASN A 105 18.84 -5.94 -7.12
C ASN A 105 18.92 -7.01 -6.00
N TYR A 106 19.08 -6.58 -4.74
CA TYR A 106 19.34 -7.48 -3.61
C TYR A 106 18.09 -7.92 -2.83
N ARG A 107 16.90 -7.37 -3.13
CA ARG A 107 15.64 -7.76 -2.44
C ARG A 107 14.89 -8.90 -3.16
N LYS A 108 15.56 -9.57 -4.10
CA LYS A 108 15.14 -10.81 -4.72
C LYS A 108 16.03 -11.94 -4.19
N ASN A 109 15.69 -12.49 -3.02
CA ASN A 109 15.98 -13.92 -2.78
C ASN A 109 15.06 -14.71 -3.71
N LEU A 110 15.27 -14.59 -5.02
CA LEU A 110 14.81 -15.56 -5.98
C LEU A 110 15.90 -16.63 -5.93
N VAL A 111 15.76 -17.55 -4.98
CA VAL A 111 16.51 -18.81 -5.01
C VAL A 111 16.05 -19.52 -6.27
N MET A 112 16.73 -19.25 -7.38
CA MET A 112 16.74 -20.16 -8.53
C MET A 112 17.73 -21.25 -8.16
N GLU A 113 17.29 -22.15 -7.28
CA GLU A 113 17.97 -23.42 -7.08
C GLU A 113 17.94 -24.17 -8.42
N ARG A 114 19.14 -24.43 -8.95
CA ARG A 114 19.36 -25.36 -10.06
C ARG A 114 18.77 -26.72 -9.67
N ASN A 115 17.79 -27.19 -10.44
CA ASN A 115 17.67 -28.61 -10.74
C ASN A 115 18.38 -28.86 -12.07
#